data_AF-A0A964HCN7-F1
#
_entry.id   AF-A0A964HCN7-F1
#
_cell.length_a   1.000
_cell.length_b   1.000
_cell.length_c   1.000
_cell.angle_alpha   90.00
_cell.angle_beta   90.00
_cell.angle_gamma   90.00
#
_symmetry.space_group_name_H-M   'P 1'
#
loop_
_entity.id
_entity.type
_entity.pdbx_description
1 polymer ?
#
loop_
_entity_poly.entity_id
_entity_poly.type
_entity_poly.pdbx_seq_one_letter_code
_entity_poly.pdbx_strand_id
1 'polypeptide(L)' 'MGKGIDACRDEAPDHAAVLDDFKDQLLIAFVKRLGGSVSLPVAEVDNLGGYVLSFRVVDRVFHFDLARKQ' A
#
# COMPACT_ATOMS: atom_id res chain seq x y z
N MET A 1 -6.97 2.91 7.17
CA MET A 1 -6.14 3.63 6.17
C MET A 1 -6.97 3.76 4.90
N GLY A 2 -7.28 4.98 4.46
CA GLY A 2 -8.25 5.22 3.37
C GLY A 2 -8.63 6.69 3.23
N LYS A 3 -8.61 7.44 4.35
CA LYS A 3 -9.06 8.84 4.45
C LYS A 3 -8.61 9.79 3.33
N GLY A 4 -7.40 9.62 2.78
CA GLY A 4 -6.92 10.45 1.66
C GLY A 4 -7.56 10.09 0.32
N ILE A 5 -7.77 8.80 0.05
CA ILE A 5 -8.51 8.35 -1.13
C ILE A 5 -9.99 8.65 -0.96
N ASP A 6 -10.54 8.43 0.23
CA ASP A 6 -11.93 8.77 0.53
C ASP A 6 -12.19 10.27 0.32
N ALA A 7 -11.27 11.14 0.77
CA ALA A 7 -11.35 12.58 0.51
C ALA A 7 -11.18 12.94 -0.99
N CYS A 8 -10.33 12.20 -1.72
CA CYS A 8 -10.14 12.39 -3.16
C CYS A 8 -11.36 11.91 -3.97
N ARG A 9 -12.17 11.02 -3.43
CA ARG A 9 -13.31 10.41 -4.13
C ARG A 9 -14.40 11.43 -4.46
N ASP A 10 -14.56 12.46 -3.63
CA ASP A 10 -15.54 13.53 -3.83
C ASP A 10 -15.09 14.56 -4.88
N GLU A 11 -13.77 14.77 -5.04
CA GLU A 11 -13.22 15.77 -5.96
C GLU A 11 -12.75 15.18 -7.30
N ALA A 12 -12.24 13.95 -7.28
CA ALA A 12 -11.58 13.30 -8.40
C ALA A 12 -11.81 11.77 -8.37
N PRO A 13 -13.06 11.31 -8.60
CA PRO A 13 -13.46 9.91 -8.42
C PRO A 13 -12.65 8.92 -9.27
N ASP A 14 -12.33 9.28 -10.51
CA ASP A 14 -11.54 8.42 -11.40
C ASP A 14 -10.11 8.21 -10.89
N HIS A 15 -9.49 9.25 -10.30
CA HIS A 15 -8.16 9.15 -9.71
C HIS A 15 -8.19 8.30 -8.44
N ALA A 16 -9.23 8.44 -7.62
CA ALA A 16 -9.44 7.57 -6.48
C ALA A 16 -9.56 6.10 -6.89
N ALA A 17 -10.33 5.80 -7.95
CA ALA A 17 -10.46 4.45 -8.50
C ALA A 17 -9.12 3.89 -9.00
N VAL A 18 -8.34 4.68 -9.74
CA VAL A 18 -7.01 4.27 -10.21
C VAL A 18 -6.06 3.96 -9.04
N LEU A 19 -6.15 4.72 -7.94
CA LEU A 19 -5.33 4.46 -6.75
C LEU A 19 -5.76 3.20 -6.00
N ASP A 20 -7.05 2.89 -5.97
CA ASP A 20 -7.56 1.64 -5.41
C ASP A 20 -7.08 0.44 -6.25
N ASP A 21 -7.26 0.49 -7.58
CA ASP A 21 -6.77 -0.54 -8.49
C ASP A 21 -5.25 -0.74 -8.38
N PHE A 22 -4.49 0.35 -8.26
CA PHE A 22 -3.05 0.31 -8.07
C PHE A 22 -2.64 -0.42 -6.79
N LYS A 23 -3.35 -0.17 -5.67
CA LYS A 23 -3.10 -0.87 -4.40
C LYS A 23 -3.35 -2.35 -4.51
N ASP A 24 -4.44 -2.75 -5.17
CA ASP A 24 -4.78 -4.16 -5.37
C ASP A 24 -3.71 -4.87 -6.20
N GLN A 25 -3.28 -4.27 -7.31
CA GLN A 25 -2.20 -4.82 -8.13
C GLN A 25 -0.87 -4.94 -7.37
N LEU A 26 -0.54 -3.95 -6.52
CA LEU A 26 0.66 -4.03 -5.66
C LEU A 26 0.56 -5.15 -4.63
N LEU A 27 -0.59 -5.32 -3.97
CA LEU A 27 -0.80 -6.38 -2.99
C LEU A 27 -0.63 -7.76 -3.64
N ILE A 28 -1.21 -7.96 -4.82
CA ILE A 28 -1.03 -9.18 -5.62
C ILE A 28 0.46 -9.43 -5.92
N ALA A 29 1.18 -8.40 -6.35
CA ALA A 29 2.61 -8.50 -6.64
C ALA A 29 3.43 -8.88 -5.40
N PHE A 30 3.11 -8.33 -4.22
CA PHE A 30 3.77 -8.68 -2.96
C PHE A 30 3.47 -10.11 -2.52
N VAL A 31 2.20 -10.53 -2.51
CA VAL A 31 1.83 -11.90 -2.14
C VAL A 31 2.45 -12.92 -3.09
N LYS A 32 2.50 -12.62 -4.39
CA LYS A 32 3.19 -13.46 -5.39
C LYS A 32 4.69 -13.59 -5.08
N ARG A 33 5.36 -12.51 -4.66
CA ARG A 33 6.78 -12.55 -4.25
C ARG A 33 7.00 -13.33 -2.95
N LEU A 34 6.01 -13.36 -2.06
CA LEU A 34 6.07 -14.13 -0.80
C LEU A 34 5.75 -15.63 -0.97
N GLY A 35 5.53 -16.10 -2.19
CA GLY A 35 5.24 -17.52 -2.48
C GLY A 35 3.77 -17.83 -2.79
N GLY A 36 2.93 -16.81 -2.98
CA GLY A 36 1.56 -16.95 -3.48
C GLY A 36 0.48 -17.11 -2.41
N SER A 37 0.85 -17.35 -1.16
CA SER A 37 -0.07 -17.33 0.00
C SER A 37 0.69 -16.87 1.23
N VAL A 38 0.08 -15.98 2.01
CA VAL A 38 0.64 -15.47 3.27
C VAL A 38 -0.46 -15.42 4.32
N SER A 39 -0.14 -15.81 5.55
CA SER A 39 -1.02 -15.64 6.71
C SER A 39 -0.38 -14.65 7.66
N LEU A 40 -1.12 -13.58 8.00
CA LEU A 40 -0.68 -12.52 8.89
C LEU A 40 -1.65 -12.44 10.07
N PRO A 41 -1.18 -12.42 11.32
CA PRO A 41 -2.03 -12.15 12.47
C PRO A 41 -2.64 -10.75 12.37
N VAL A 42 -3.93 -10.61 12.71
CA VAL A 42 -4.60 -9.30 12.75
C VAL A 42 -3.85 -8.30 13.64
N ALA A 43 -3.36 -8.76 14.79
CA ALA A 43 -2.57 -7.95 15.71
C ALA A 43 -1.26 -7.41 15.11
N GLU A 44 -0.70 -8.07 14.09
CA GLU A 44 0.47 -7.57 13.38
C GLU A 44 0.11 -6.31 12.56
N VAL A 45 -1.02 -6.36 11.84
CA VAL A 45 -1.53 -5.25 11.03
C VAL A 45 -1.91 -4.05 11.88
N ASP A 46 -2.57 -4.30 13.02
CA ASP A 46 -2.97 -3.25 13.97
C ASP A 46 -1.76 -2.53 14.60
N ASN A 47 -0.64 -3.23 14.75
CA ASN A 47 0.58 -2.70 15.37
C ASN A 47 1.54 -2.00 14.38
N LEU A 48 1.08 -1.63 13.18
CA LEU A 48 1.90 -0.92 12.19
C LEU A 48 1.94 0.61 12.38
N GLY A 49 1.23 1.14 13.38
CA GLY A 49 1.09 2.60 13.61
C GLY A 49 2.41 3.36 13.76
N GLY A 50 3.47 2.70 14.24
CA GLY A 50 4.82 3.25 14.41
C GLY A 50 5.70 3.22 13.15
N TYR A 51 5.20 2.74 12.02
CA TYR A 51 5.97 2.61 10.78
C TYR A 51 5.44 3.53 9.67
N VAL A 52 6.34 3.91 8.76
CA VAL A 52 6.04 4.59 7.50
C VAL A 52 6.64 3.76 6.38
N LEU A 53 5.82 3.49 5.37
CA LEU A 53 6.25 2.90 4.12
C LEU A 53 6.42 4.03 3.10
N SER A 54 7.64 4.22 2.63
CA SER A 54 7.96 5.11 1.52
C SER A 54 8.19 4.29 0.26
N PHE A 55 7.90 4.87 -0.91
CA PHE A 55 8.26 4.24 -2.17
C PHE A 55 8.70 5.27 -3.20
N ARG A 56 9.50 4.82 -4.16
CA ARG A 56 9.91 5.58 -5.34
C ARG A 56 9.96 4.68 -6.56
N VAL A 57 9.82 5.27 -7.74
CA VAL A 57 9.93 4.56 -9.02
C VAL A 57 11.20 5.02 -9.72
N VAL A 58 12.13 4.10 -9.95
CA VAL A 58 13.39 4.34 -10.69
C VAL A 58 13.52 3.26 -11.74
N ASP A 59 13.80 3.63 -12.99
CA ASP A 59 13.96 2.67 -14.11
C ASP A 59 12.78 1.68 -14.26
N ARG A 60 11.55 2.17 -14.05
CA ARG A 60 10.29 1.38 -14.05
C ARG A 60 10.24 0.28 -12.98
N VAL A 61 11.04 0.41 -11.93
CA VAL A 61 11.04 -0.48 -10.76
C VAL A 61 10.53 0.29 -9.55
N PHE A 62 9.58 -0.32 -8.84
CA PHE A 62 9.14 0.17 -7.53
C PHE A 62 10.15 -0.23 -6.45
N HIS A 63 10.69 0.76 -5.77
CA HIS A 63 11.52 0.59 -4.58
C HIS A 63 10.70 0.96 -3.35
N PHE A 64 10.69 0.09 -2.34
CA PHE A 64 9.93 0.27 -1.10
C PHE A 64 10.88 0.28 0.09
N ASP A 65 10.73 1.28 0.96
CA ASP A 65 11.52 1.46 2.17
C ASP A 65 10.58 1.56 3.38
N LEU A 66 10.76 0.66 4.35
CA LEU A 66 10.03 0.69 5.61
C LEU A 66 10.90 1.35 6.69
N ALA A 67 10.38 2.40 7.31
CA ALA A 67 11.05 3.12 8.39
C ALA A 67 10.17 3.23 9.63
N ARG A 68 10.77 3.42 10.79
CA ARG A 68 10.04 3.82 12.00
C ARG A 68 9.77 5.32 11.96
N LYS A 69 8.59 5.73 12.43
CA LYS A 69 8.26 7.13 12.67
C LYS A 69 9.18 7.67 13.75
N GLN A 70 9.73 8.86 13.50
CA GLN A 70 10.38 9.68 14.52
C GLN A 70 9.31 10.44 15.32
#